data_AF-A0A0M3JVV2-F1
#
_entry.id   AF-A0A0M3JVV2-F1
#
_cell.length_a   1.000
_cell.length_b   1.000
_cell.length_c   1.000
_cell.angle_alpha   90.00
_cell.angle_beta   90.00
_cell.angle_gamma   90.00
#
_symmetry.space_group_name_H-M   'P 1'
#
loop_
_entity.id
_entity.type
_entity.pdbx_description
1 polymer ?
#
loop_
_entity_poly.entity_id
_entity_poly.type
_entity_poly.pdbx_seq_one_letter_code
_entity_poly.pdbx_strand_id
1 'polypeptide(L)'
;MEDSDETSQYDYQSGSSNSNDQTNNIISDQVPKPSRLNGFIAVGFKTTAQIDLGNIQQETVILQEEIERCLEKKKELYDQANRAKDLRIKQFYIAEAQNFDRRAREYSSNVNDLIESANFTSNTVDLHSMNVTSALKLLRKKLDAVDRPLNMRTGRSGKKLTVITGYGKSSNGLSKLKPAVIQWLKQCGYECVALHF
;
A
#
# COMPACT_ATOMS: atom_id res chain seq x y z
N MET A 1 -22.04 46.72 -16.26
CA MET A 1 -20.92 46.76 -15.30
C MET A 1 -20.65 45.33 -14.95
N GLU A 2 -19.76 44.76 -15.75
CA GLU A 2 -19.11 43.48 -15.52
C GLU A 2 -18.23 43.59 -14.28
N ASP A 3 -18.14 42.51 -13.52
CA ASP A 3 -16.88 41.93 -13.01
C ASP A 3 -17.22 40.85 -11.97
N SER A 4 -16.58 39.70 -11.83
CA SER A 4 -15.68 38.83 -12.61
C SER A 4 -15.35 37.71 -11.60
N ASP A 5 -15.45 36.46 -12.02
CA ASP A 5 -15.11 35.26 -11.24
C ASP A 5 -13.64 35.25 -10.78
N GLU A 6 -13.37 34.85 -9.54
CA GLU A 6 -12.04 34.35 -9.13
C GLU A 6 -12.16 33.14 -8.19
N THR A 7 -12.23 31.97 -8.80
CA THR A 7 -11.89 30.68 -8.19
C THR A 7 -10.37 30.59 -7.97
N SER A 8 -9.92 30.67 -6.71
CA SER A 8 -8.51 30.43 -6.36
C SER A 8 -8.26 28.95 -6.08
N GLN A 9 -7.65 28.30 -7.06
CA GLN A 9 -7.11 26.94 -7.05
C GLN A 9 -5.69 27.02 -6.46
N TYR A 10 -5.44 26.44 -5.29
CA TYR A 10 -4.07 26.36 -4.74
C TYR A 10 -3.35 25.12 -5.30
N ASP A 11 -2.66 25.30 -6.42
CA ASP A 11 -1.59 24.42 -6.90
C ASP A 11 -0.28 24.80 -6.19
N TYR A 12 0.37 23.84 -5.53
CA TYR A 12 1.73 24.00 -5.02
C TYR A 12 2.68 23.06 -5.77
N GLN A 13 3.46 23.65 -6.68
CA GLN A 13 4.58 23.02 -7.38
C GLN A 13 5.83 23.00 -6.48
N SER A 14 6.48 21.83 -6.43
CA SER A 14 7.79 21.60 -5.81
C SER A 14 8.90 22.14 -6.72
N GLY A 15 9.71 23.05 -6.20
CA GLY A 15 10.92 23.53 -6.87
C GLY A 15 12.02 22.46 -6.85
N SER A 16 12.63 22.21 -8.01
CA SER A 16 13.86 21.43 -8.17
C SER A 16 14.77 22.23 -9.11
N SER A 17 15.96 22.61 -8.63
CA SER A 17 16.97 23.31 -9.43
C SER A 17 17.89 22.32 -10.14
N ASN A 18 18.07 22.57 -11.44
CA ASN A 18 18.96 21.90 -12.40
C ASN A 18 20.41 22.39 -12.30
N SER A 19 21.39 21.53 -12.63
CA SER A 19 22.39 21.69 -13.72
C SER A 19 23.39 20.51 -13.66
N ASN A 20 23.37 19.61 -14.65
CA ASN A 20 24.17 19.52 -15.88
C ASN A 20 25.55 18.86 -15.67
N ASP A 21 25.71 17.66 -16.25
CA ASP A 21 26.95 17.30 -16.94
C ASP A 21 26.68 16.25 -18.02
N GLN A 22 26.99 16.63 -19.26
CA GLN A 22 27.02 15.79 -20.44
C GLN A 22 28.38 15.11 -20.54
N THR A 23 28.43 13.78 -20.57
CA THR A 23 29.42 13.05 -21.39
C THR A 23 28.78 11.79 -21.98
N ASN A 24 28.85 11.69 -23.31
CA ASN A 24 28.44 10.55 -24.11
C ASN A 24 29.39 9.36 -23.88
N ASN A 25 28.85 8.15 -23.73
CA ASN A 25 29.49 7.00 -24.38
C ASN A 25 28.51 5.85 -24.68
N ILE A 26 28.71 5.34 -25.89
CA ILE A 26 27.92 4.38 -26.63
C ILE A 26 28.22 2.97 -26.10
N ILE A 27 27.21 2.26 -25.58
CA ILE A 27 27.16 0.79 -25.62
C ILE A 27 25.73 0.39 -25.99
N SER A 28 25.62 -0.12 -27.22
CA SER A 28 24.50 -0.89 -27.72
C SER A 28 24.38 -2.17 -26.90
N ASP A 29 23.35 -2.27 -26.06
CA ASP A 29 22.86 -3.56 -25.60
C ASP A 29 21.36 -3.68 -25.85
N GLN A 30 21.07 -4.71 -26.63
CA GLN A 30 19.78 -5.17 -27.08
C GLN A 30 18.80 -5.26 -25.90
N VAL A 31 17.71 -4.51 -25.97
CA VAL A 31 16.53 -4.76 -25.13
C VAL A 31 16.07 -6.20 -25.42
N PRO A 32 16.16 -7.15 -24.47
CA PRO A 32 15.63 -8.47 -24.71
C PRO A 32 14.11 -8.36 -24.76
N LYS A 33 13.54 -8.66 -25.92
CA LYS A 33 12.10 -8.90 -26.08
C LYS A 33 11.67 -9.93 -25.03
N PRO A 34 10.55 -9.73 -24.31
CA PRO A 34 10.08 -10.72 -23.35
C PRO A 34 9.59 -11.96 -24.10
N SER A 35 10.46 -12.96 -24.16
CA SER A 35 10.12 -14.35 -24.48
C SER A 35 9.13 -14.85 -23.44
N ARG A 36 8.02 -15.42 -23.93
CA ARG A 36 6.88 -15.96 -23.15
C ARG A 36 7.33 -16.71 -21.88
N LEU A 37 7.23 -16.07 -20.72
CA LEU A 37 7.56 -16.62 -19.41
C LEU A 37 6.28 -17.02 -18.69
N ASN A 38 6.13 -18.32 -18.48
CA ASN A 38 4.97 -18.94 -17.87
C ASN A 38 5.45 -19.78 -16.66
N GLY A 39 5.88 -19.08 -15.61
CA GLY A 39 6.28 -19.65 -14.32
C GLY A 39 5.15 -19.45 -13.30
N PHE A 40 4.45 -20.52 -12.92
CA PHE A 40 3.14 -20.40 -12.26
C PHE A 40 3.13 -20.95 -10.81
N ILE A 41 2.61 -20.13 -9.89
CA ILE A 41 2.11 -20.50 -8.56
C ILE A 41 0.60 -20.25 -8.54
N ALA A 42 -0.16 -21.16 -7.93
CA ALA A 42 -1.57 -20.96 -7.64
C ALA A 42 -1.74 -20.29 -6.26
N VAL A 43 -2.31 -19.09 -6.24
CA VAL A 43 -2.57 -18.30 -5.03
C VAL A 43 -4.04 -18.44 -4.62
N GLY A 44 -4.29 -18.93 -3.42
CA GLY A 44 -5.65 -19.07 -2.86
C GLY A 44 -5.98 -17.93 -1.90
N PHE A 45 -7.18 -17.37 -1.95
CA PHE A 45 -7.60 -16.34 -0.98
C PHE A 45 -8.42 -16.96 0.13
N LYS A 46 -8.05 -16.78 1.40
CA LYS A 46 -8.86 -17.24 2.54
C LYS A 46 -9.33 -16.08 3.39
N THR A 47 -10.34 -16.35 4.20
CA THR A 47 -10.83 -15.41 5.19
C THR A 47 -11.11 -16.15 6.48
N THR A 48 -10.17 -16.11 7.42
CA THR A 48 -10.32 -16.79 8.72
C THR A 48 -9.26 -16.32 9.74
N ALA A 49 -9.67 -16.28 11.02
CA ALA A 49 -8.83 -16.41 12.22
C ALA A 49 -8.25 -17.86 12.32
N GLN A 50 -7.31 -18.28 13.19
CA GLN A 50 -6.72 -17.76 14.42
C GLN A 50 -5.39 -18.55 14.62
N ILE A 51 -4.31 -17.88 14.96
CA ILE A 51 -3.11 -18.42 15.65
C ILE A 51 -3.00 -17.58 16.94
N ASP A 52 -1.96 -17.66 17.76
CA ASP A 52 -1.65 -16.69 18.84
C ASP A 52 -1.50 -15.21 18.35
N LEU A 53 -1.79 -15.00 17.06
CA LEU A 53 -2.50 -13.89 16.43
C LEU A 53 -3.44 -13.08 17.34
N GLY A 54 -4.07 -13.63 18.39
CA GLY A 54 -5.03 -12.89 19.23
C GLY A 54 -4.47 -11.59 19.81
N ASN A 55 -3.26 -11.64 20.38
CA ASN A 55 -2.61 -10.45 20.95
C ASN A 55 -2.14 -9.48 19.87
N ILE A 56 -1.54 -9.99 18.77
CA ILE A 56 -1.08 -9.19 17.64
C ILE A 56 -2.27 -8.53 16.91
N GLN A 57 -3.39 -9.24 16.79
CA GLN A 57 -4.64 -8.73 16.21
C GLN A 57 -5.25 -7.67 17.09
N GLN A 58 -5.27 -7.88 18.41
CA GLN A 58 -5.76 -6.87 19.34
C GLN A 58 -4.91 -5.60 19.28
N GLU A 59 -3.58 -5.73 19.26
CA GLU A 59 -2.66 -4.60 19.09
C GLU A 59 -2.85 -3.91 17.73
N THR A 60 -3.02 -4.69 16.65
CA THR A 60 -3.31 -4.17 15.31
C THR A 60 -4.63 -3.42 15.26
N VAL A 61 -5.67 -3.90 15.94
CA VAL A 61 -6.99 -3.25 16.05
C VAL A 61 -6.84 -1.92 16.80
N ILE A 62 -6.15 -1.90 17.93
CA ILE A 62 -5.91 -0.67 18.70
C ILE A 62 -5.18 0.36 17.85
N LEU A 63 -4.10 -0.05 17.18
CA LEU A 63 -3.35 0.86 16.30
C LEU A 63 -4.20 1.34 15.12
N GLN A 64 -5.09 0.50 14.59
CA GLN A 64 -6.00 0.88 13.51
C GLN A 64 -7.02 1.94 13.98
N GLU A 65 -7.56 1.79 15.19
CA GLU A 65 -8.43 2.80 15.81
C GLU A 65 -7.69 4.13 16.05
N GLU A 66 -6.41 4.09 16.44
CA GLU A 66 -5.58 5.28 16.59
C GLU A 66 -5.28 5.96 15.25
N ILE A 67 -5.06 5.18 14.18
CA ILE A 67 -4.93 5.70 12.81
C ILE A 67 -6.21 6.44 12.41
N GLU A 68 -7.37 5.82 12.58
CA GLU A 68 -8.66 6.41 12.24
C GLU A 68 -8.92 7.69 13.05
N ARG A 69 -8.63 7.68 14.35
CA ARG A 69 -8.71 8.89 15.20
C ARG A 69 -7.80 10.00 14.72
N CYS A 70 -6.55 9.69 14.33
CA CYS A 70 -5.64 10.68 13.78
C CYS A 70 -6.14 11.25 12.46
N LEU A 71 -6.70 10.41 11.57
CA LEU A 71 -7.22 10.84 10.28
C LEU A 71 -8.48 11.71 10.41
N GLU A 72 -9.39 11.37 11.32
CA GLU A 72 -10.56 12.22 11.61
C GLU A 72 -10.11 13.56 12.18
N LYS A 73 -9.18 13.56 13.14
CA LYS A 73 -8.65 14.80 13.72
C LYS A 73 -7.95 15.68 12.69
N LYS A 74 -7.15 15.07 11.81
CA LYS A 74 -6.52 15.76 10.67
C LYS A 74 -7.58 16.45 9.79
N LYS A 75 -8.67 15.75 9.47
CA LYS A 75 -9.77 16.30 8.67
C LYS A 75 -10.45 17.48 9.38
N GLU A 76 -10.79 17.35 10.65
CA GLU A 76 -11.36 18.43 11.46
C GLU A 76 -10.47 19.69 11.47
N LEU A 77 -9.15 19.51 11.60
CA LEU A 77 -8.18 20.60 11.62
C LEU A 77 -8.08 21.28 10.25
N TYR A 78 -8.11 20.53 9.15
CA TYR A 78 -8.21 21.14 7.81
C TYR A 78 -9.51 21.91 7.62
N ASP A 79 -10.64 21.39 8.12
CA ASP A 79 -11.91 22.11 8.07
C ASP A 79 -11.86 23.40 8.90
N GLN A 80 -11.19 23.38 10.05
CA GLN A 80 -10.95 24.59 10.86
C GLN A 80 -10.03 25.59 10.13
N ALA A 81 -8.96 25.11 9.49
CA ALA A 81 -8.07 25.94 8.69
C ALA A 81 -8.81 26.61 7.51
N ASN A 82 -9.73 25.89 6.87
CA ASN A 82 -10.53 26.41 5.76
C ASN A 82 -11.57 27.44 6.21
N ARG A 83 -12.06 27.36 7.45
CA ARG A 83 -12.98 28.35 8.04
C ARG A 83 -12.25 29.58 8.60
N ALA A 84 -10.95 29.47 8.89
CA ALA A 84 -10.16 30.56 9.45
C ALA A 84 -9.90 31.66 8.41
N LYS A 85 -10.23 32.90 8.77
CA LYS A 85 -9.95 34.08 7.94
C LYS A 85 -8.53 34.61 8.13
N ASP A 86 -7.98 34.43 9.33
CA ASP A 86 -6.62 34.86 9.66
C ASP A 86 -5.60 33.82 9.19
N LEU A 87 -4.58 34.27 8.45
CA LEU A 87 -3.55 33.42 7.88
C LEU A 87 -2.72 32.69 8.94
N ARG A 88 -2.41 33.32 10.08
CA ARG A 88 -1.64 32.71 11.17
C ARG A 88 -2.43 31.59 11.84
N ILE A 89 -3.74 31.81 12.04
CA ILE A 89 -4.64 30.78 12.57
C ILE A 89 -4.75 29.60 11.59
N LYS A 90 -4.86 29.90 10.29
CA LYS A 90 -4.86 28.88 9.23
C LYS A 90 -3.56 28.04 9.25
N GLN A 91 -2.41 28.69 9.33
CA GLN A 91 -1.11 28.01 9.40
C GLN A 91 -0.98 27.14 10.65
N PHE A 92 -1.46 27.61 11.80
CA PHE A 92 -1.49 26.82 13.04
C PHE A 92 -2.26 25.50 12.87
N TYR A 93 -3.49 25.56 12.33
CA TYR A 93 -4.29 24.36 12.13
C TYR A 93 -3.70 23.41 11.07
N ILE A 94 -3.08 23.95 10.02
CA ILE A 94 -2.38 23.14 9.02
C ILE A 94 -1.19 22.41 9.66
N ALA A 95 -0.39 23.10 10.48
CA ALA A 95 0.75 22.49 11.16
C ALA A 95 0.29 21.37 12.12
N GLU A 96 -0.79 21.58 12.87
CA GLU A 96 -1.38 20.54 13.72
C GLU A 96 -1.93 19.37 12.90
N ALA A 97 -2.59 19.63 11.77
CA ALA A 97 -3.07 18.56 10.88
C ALA A 97 -1.92 17.70 10.34
N GLN A 98 -0.76 18.31 10.07
CA GLN A 98 0.46 17.60 9.67
C GLN A 98 1.05 16.76 10.81
N ASN A 99 0.96 17.21 12.06
CA ASN A 99 1.36 16.39 13.22
C ASN A 99 0.51 15.13 13.34
N PHE A 100 -0.81 15.22 13.16
CA PHE A 100 -1.70 14.05 13.15
C PHE A 100 -1.46 13.14 11.94
N ASP A 101 -1.14 13.71 10.77
CA ASP A 101 -0.74 12.93 9.60
C ASP A 101 0.55 12.12 9.86
N ARG A 102 1.53 12.73 10.54
CA ARG A 102 2.77 12.04 10.94
C ARG A 102 2.48 10.88 11.88
N ARG A 103 1.68 11.10 12.93
CA ARG A 103 1.28 10.05 13.89
C ARG A 103 0.53 8.90 13.22
N ALA A 104 -0.41 9.20 12.32
CA ALA A 104 -1.13 8.18 11.56
C ALA A 104 -0.16 7.30 10.73
N ARG A 105 0.88 7.91 10.15
CA ARG A 105 1.93 7.17 9.42
C ARG A 105 2.80 6.32 10.35
N GLU A 106 3.16 6.82 11.53
CA GLU A 106 3.90 6.07 12.54
C GLU A 106 3.11 4.82 12.99
N TYR A 107 1.85 4.97 13.37
CA TYR A 107 0.99 3.84 13.72
C TYR A 107 0.80 2.87 12.54
N SER A 108 0.65 3.38 11.32
CA SER A 108 0.58 2.53 10.12
C SER A 108 1.86 1.73 9.89
N SER A 109 3.03 2.28 10.23
CA SER A 109 4.30 1.55 10.17
C SER A 109 4.31 0.42 11.20
N ASN A 110 3.95 0.71 12.45
CA ASN A 110 3.92 -0.28 13.52
C ASN A 110 2.97 -1.45 13.19
N VAL A 111 1.80 -1.17 12.61
CA VAL A 111 0.88 -2.21 12.12
C VAL A 111 1.55 -3.09 11.07
N ASN A 112 2.25 -2.49 10.10
CA ASN A 112 2.92 -3.27 9.05
C ASN A 112 4.02 -4.17 9.64
N ASP A 113 4.80 -3.66 10.60
CA ASP A 113 5.88 -4.42 11.24
C ASP A 113 5.33 -5.60 12.04
N LEU A 114 4.25 -5.39 12.80
CA LEU A 114 3.54 -6.43 13.53
C LEU A 114 3.00 -7.51 12.57
N ILE A 115 2.32 -7.11 11.51
CA ILE A 115 1.77 -8.02 10.50
C ILE A 115 2.91 -8.80 9.80
N GLU A 116 4.00 -8.13 9.43
CA GLU A 116 5.14 -8.77 8.80
C GLU A 116 5.78 -9.82 9.71
N SER A 117 5.93 -9.52 11.01
CA SER A 117 6.46 -10.46 12.00
C SER A 117 5.57 -11.70 12.16
N ALA A 118 4.24 -11.52 12.15
CA ALA A 118 3.27 -12.61 12.28
C ALA A 118 3.23 -13.54 11.05
N ASN A 119 3.71 -13.06 9.89
CA ASN A 119 3.60 -13.75 8.62
C ASN A 119 4.75 -14.71 8.29
N PHE A 120 5.69 -14.98 9.20
CA PHE A 120 6.95 -15.63 8.82
C PHE A 120 6.87 -17.16 8.60
N THR A 121 6.01 -17.90 9.29
CA THR A 121 6.15 -19.36 9.41
C THR A 121 5.26 -20.22 8.50
N SER A 122 4.20 -19.69 7.92
CA SER A 122 3.23 -20.47 7.13
C SER A 122 3.27 -20.14 5.63
N ASN A 123 2.73 -21.02 4.77
CA ASN A 123 2.40 -20.72 3.36
C ASN A 123 1.11 -19.88 3.25
N THR A 124 0.91 -19.00 4.22
CA THR A 124 -0.15 -18.00 4.27
C THR A 124 0.51 -16.65 4.49
N VAL A 125 0.01 -15.62 3.81
CA VAL A 125 0.35 -14.24 4.07
C VAL A 125 -0.93 -13.46 4.30
N ASP A 126 -0.98 -12.81 5.44
CA ASP A 126 -2.06 -11.95 5.83
C ASP A 126 -1.69 -10.50 5.59
N LEU A 127 -2.44 -9.86 4.70
CA LEU A 127 -2.28 -8.48 4.26
C LEU A 127 -3.45 -7.62 4.75
N HIS A 128 -4.36 -8.16 5.59
CA HIS A 128 -5.47 -7.37 6.11
C HIS A 128 -4.95 -6.10 6.80
N SER A 129 -5.69 -5.00 6.67
CA SER A 129 -5.34 -3.70 7.25
C SER A 129 -4.06 -3.04 6.73
N MET A 130 -3.32 -3.65 5.78
CA MET A 130 -2.20 -2.99 5.12
C MET A 130 -2.67 -2.07 3.98
N ASN A 131 -1.95 -0.96 3.78
CA ASN A 131 -2.08 -0.21 2.54
C ASN A 131 -1.54 -1.03 1.35
N VAL A 132 -1.99 -0.72 0.14
CA VAL A 132 -1.66 -1.46 -1.09
C VAL A 132 -0.13 -1.59 -1.29
N THR A 133 0.61 -0.50 -1.09
CA THR A 133 2.06 -0.48 -1.31
C THR A 133 2.79 -1.41 -0.34
N SER A 134 2.51 -1.31 0.96
CA SER A 134 3.12 -2.18 1.98
C SER A 134 2.73 -3.64 1.77
N ALA A 135 1.46 -3.91 1.45
CA ALA A 135 0.97 -5.26 1.20
C ALA A 135 1.67 -5.93 0.01
N LEU A 136 1.86 -5.22 -1.10
CA LEU A 136 2.57 -5.75 -2.27
C LEU A 136 4.05 -6.00 -1.99
N LYS A 137 4.70 -5.17 -1.16
CA LYS A 137 6.08 -5.42 -0.70
C LYS A 137 6.18 -6.70 0.10
N LEU A 138 5.30 -6.90 1.08
CA LEU A 138 5.28 -8.11 1.91
C LEU A 138 4.95 -9.36 1.07
N LEU A 139 3.96 -9.27 0.18
CA LEU A 139 3.59 -10.35 -0.72
C LEU A 139 4.77 -10.78 -1.62
N ARG A 140 5.50 -9.81 -2.18
CA ARG A 140 6.71 -10.08 -2.98
C ARG A 140 7.75 -10.82 -2.14
N LYS A 141 8.09 -10.31 -0.96
CA LYS A 141 9.07 -10.93 -0.06
C LYS A 141 8.70 -12.37 0.29
N LYS A 142 7.41 -12.62 0.54
CA LYS A 142 6.90 -13.98 0.82
C LYS A 142 6.98 -14.90 -0.39
N LEU A 143 6.62 -14.40 -1.59
CA LEU A 143 6.73 -15.17 -2.82
C LEU A 143 8.18 -15.50 -3.16
N ASP A 144 9.11 -14.56 -2.97
CA ASP A 144 10.54 -14.80 -3.21
C ASP A 144 11.11 -15.86 -2.26
N ALA A 145 10.60 -15.97 -1.03
CA ALA A 145 10.97 -17.00 -0.07
C ALA A 145 10.36 -18.38 -0.39
N VAL A 146 9.16 -18.43 -0.97
CA VAL A 146 8.42 -19.69 -1.21
C VAL A 146 8.66 -20.22 -2.61
N ASP A 147 8.80 -19.36 -3.62
CA ASP A 147 8.96 -19.73 -5.02
C ASP A 147 10.42 -19.94 -5.42
N ARG A 148 10.62 -20.44 -6.64
CA ARG A 148 11.92 -20.53 -7.28
C ARG A 148 12.36 -19.14 -7.79
N PRO A 149 13.67 -18.87 -7.83
CA PRO A 149 14.19 -17.64 -8.44
C PRO A 149 13.76 -17.57 -9.91
N LEU A 150 13.60 -16.35 -10.43
CA LEU A 150 12.93 -16.08 -11.71
C LEU A 150 13.50 -16.90 -12.89
N ASN A 151 14.83 -17.08 -12.90
CA ASN A 151 15.56 -17.85 -13.91
C ASN A 151 15.33 -19.37 -13.85
N MET A 152 14.81 -19.89 -12.74
CA MET A 152 14.54 -21.31 -12.50
C MET A 152 13.04 -21.63 -12.47
N ARG A 153 12.18 -20.68 -12.86
CA ARG A 153 10.73 -20.90 -12.94
C ARG A 153 10.36 -21.66 -14.21
N THR A 154 10.76 -22.92 -14.28
CA THR A 154 10.33 -23.85 -15.34
C THR A 154 9.15 -24.70 -14.84
N GLY A 155 8.04 -24.69 -15.59
CA GLY A 155 6.83 -25.44 -15.26
C GLY A 155 6.12 -25.01 -13.98
N ARG A 156 5.08 -25.76 -13.58
CA ARG A 156 4.30 -25.50 -12.36
C ARG A 156 5.13 -25.81 -11.11
N SER A 157 5.10 -24.90 -10.14
CA SER A 157 5.84 -25.02 -8.86
C SER A 157 5.28 -26.12 -7.94
N GLY A 158 4.01 -26.49 -8.10
CA GLY A 158 3.28 -27.37 -7.16
C GLY A 158 2.96 -26.69 -5.82
N LYS A 159 3.73 -25.67 -5.44
CA LYS A 159 3.52 -24.85 -4.25
C LYS A 159 2.32 -23.92 -4.42
N LYS A 160 1.64 -23.67 -3.30
CA LYS A 160 0.52 -22.74 -3.19
C LYS A 160 0.79 -21.77 -2.05
N LEU A 161 0.51 -20.49 -2.28
CA LEU A 161 0.53 -19.45 -1.25
C LEU A 161 -0.91 -19.02 -0.99
N THR A 162 -1.31 -18.97 0.27
CA THR A 162 -2.61 -18.42 0.65
C THR A 162 -2.44 -16.93 0.96
N VAL A 163 -3.25 -16.05 0.37
CA VAL A 163 -3.21 -14.61 0.62
C VAL A 163 -4.52 -14.16 1.25
N ILE A 164 -4.45 -13.57 2.44
CA ILE A 164 -5.59 -12.97 3.13
C ILE A 164 -5.53 -11.47 2.87
N THR A 165 -6.61 -10.90 2.34
CA THR A 165 -6.69 -9.45 1.99
C THR A 165 -7.73 -8.70 2.82
N GLY A 166 -8.36 -9.39 3.79
CA GLY A 166 -9.48 -8.89 4.59
C GLY A 166 -10.79 -8.71 3.81
N TYR A 167 -11.85 -8.34 4.53
CA TYR A 167 -13.20 -8.11 4.00
C TYR A 167 -13.42 -6.67 3.49
N GLY A 168 -12.36 -5.88 3.31
CA GLY A 168 -12.39 -4.41 3.35
C GLY A 168 -13.58 -3.72 2.64
N LYS A 169 -14.19 -2.78 3.36
CA LYS A 169 -14.89 -1.64 2.76
C LYS A 169 -13.91 -0.47 2.80
N SER A 170 -13.58 0.13 1.64
CA SER A 170 -12.97 1.47 1.68
C SER A 170 -14.05 2.49 2.05
N SER A 171 -13.68 3.76 2.26
CA SER A 171 -14.62 4.89 2.35
C SER A 171 -15.66 4.93 1.22
N ASN A 172 -15.39 4.24 0.10
CA ASN A 172 -16.24 4.16 -1.09
C ASN A 172 -16.86 2.75 -1.27
N GLY A 173 -16.82 1.88 -0.26
CA GLY A 173 -17.46 0.56 -0.26
C GLY A 173 -16.66 -0.60 -0.89
N LEU A 174 -15.56 -0.33 -1.60
CA LEU A 174 -14.74 -1.37 -2.28
C LEU A 174 -13.33 -1.48 -1.69
N SER A 175 -12.91 -2.65 -1.19
CA SER A 175 -11.51 -2.88 -0.83
C SER A 175 -10.60 -2.65 -2.04
N LYS A 176 -9.68 -1.69 -1.95
CA LYS A 176 -8.65 -1.44 -3.00
C LYS A 176 -7.56 -2.51 -3.00
N LEU A 177 -7.42 -3.25 -1.90
CA LEU A 177 -6.30 -4.16 -1.70
C LEU A 177 -6.43 -5.43 -2.54
N LYS A 178 -7.56 -6.14 -2.43
CA LYS A 178 -7.82 -7.37 -3.20
C LYS A 178 -7.63 -7.18 -4.72
N PRO A 179 -8.26 -6.18 -5.39
CA PRO A 179 -8.07 -5.99 -6.82
C PRO A 179 -6.61 -5.65 -7.18
N ALA A 180 -5.93 -4.84 -6.37
CA ALA A 180 -4.52 -4.50 -6.60
C ALA A 180 -3.61 -5.73 -6.48
N VAL A 181 -3.83 -6.58 -5.48
CA VAL A 181 -3.08 -7.84 -5.29
C VAL A 181 -3.30 -8.78 -6.47
N ILE A 182 -4.55 -8.99 -6.89
CA ILE A 182 -4.86 -9.86 -8.04
C ILE A 182 -4.22 -9.33 -9.33
N GLN A 183 -4.30 -8.02 -9.57
CA GLN A 183 -3.71 -7.39 -10.74
C GLN A 183 -2.19 -7.58 -10.75
N TRP A 184 -1.52 -7.33 -9.63
CA TRP A 184 -0.08 -7.48 -9.51
C TRP A 184 0.37 -8.94 -9.70
N LEU A 185 -0.34 -9.90 -9.09
CA LEU A 185 -0.05 -11.33 -9.26
C LEU A 185 -0.14 -11.76 -10.73
N LYS A 186 -1.18 -11.31 -11.45
CA LYS A 186 -1.33 -11.58 -12.89
C LYS A 186 -0.18 -10.99 -13.72
N GLN A 187 0.27 -9.77 -13.41
CA GLN A 187 1.42 -9.14 -14.07
C GLN A 187 2.71 -9.93 -13.84
N CYS A 188 2.85 -10.57 -12.69
CA CYS A 188 3.98 -11.43 -12.36
C CYS A 188 3.85 -12.87 -12.90
N GLY A 189 2.77 -13.19 -13.63
CA GLY A 189 2.56 -14.52 -14.20
C GLY A 189 2.01 -15.56 -13.22
N TYR A 190 1.43 -15.14 -12.10
CA TYR A 190 0.83 -16.05 -11.12
C TYR A 190 -0.64 -16.34 -11.41
N GLU A 191 -1.06 -17.58 -11.15
CA GLU A 191 -2.45 -18.01 -11.25
C GLU A 191 -3.16 -17.73 -9.92
N CYS A 192 -4.30 -17.06 -9.97
CA CYS A 192 -5.05 -16.67 -8.79
C CYS A 192 -6.38 -17.42 -8.76
N VAL A 193 -6.61 -18.20 -7.71
CA VAL A 193 -7.89 -18.86 -7.46
C VAL A 193 -8.57 -18.15 -6.29
N ALA A 194 -9.63 -17.40 -6.60
CA ALA A 194 -10.51 -16.88 -5.55
C ALA A 194 -11.24 -18.06 -4.92
N LEU A 195 -11.01 -18.29 -3.62
CA LEU A 195 -11.83 -19.24 -2.89
C LEU A 195 -13.04 -18.46 -2.34
N HIS A 196 -14.23 -18.94 -2.67
CA HIS A 196 -15.47 -18.51 -2.04
C HIS A 196 -15.75 -19.51 -0.91
N PHE A 197 -15.85 -19.01 0.31
CA PHE A 197 -16.31 -19.75 1.49
C PHE A 197 -17.55 -19.05 2.02
#